data_AF-A0A966W101-F1
#
_entry.id   AF-A0A966W101-F1
#
_cell.length_a   1.000
_cell.length_b   1.000
_cell.length_c   1.000
_cell.angle_alpha   90.00
_cell.angle_beta   90.00
_cell.angle_gamma   90.00
#
_symmetry.space_group_name_H-M   'P 1'
#
loop_
_entity.id
_entity.type
_entity.pdbx_description
1 polymer ?
#
loop_
_entity_poly.entity_id
_entity_poly.type
_entity_poly.pdbx_seq_one_letter_code
_entity_poly.pdbx_strand_id
1 'polypeptide(L)'
;MDLEKLQQQLMAAAKAAVPNDHVPYAFEKRIMERLTAPLTVDVWALWGNWLWRAVTPCASVMAVLGIWVVVTMHNEPEPQNLEQAIENTIMSGDDVAGE
;
A
#
# COMPACT_ATOMS: atom_id res chain seq x y z
N MET A 1 24.87 -17.73 42.82
CA MET A 1 23.67 -17.15 43.48
C MET A 1 22.59 -18.21 43.46
N ASP A 2 22.05 -18.52 44.62
CA ASP A 2 21.21 -19.70 44.84
C ASP A 2 19.74 -19.34 44.61
N LEU A 3 19.29 -19.47 43.35
CA LEU A 3 17.94 -19.11 42.92
C LEU A 3 16.86 -19.98 43.59
N GLU A 4 17.19 -21.23 43.90
CA GLU A 4 16.25 -22.18 44.50
C GLU A 4 15.86 -21.75 45.92
N LYS A 5 16.84 -21.25 46.69
CA LYS A 5 16.61 -20.72 48.03
C LYS A 5 15.76 -19.44 48.03
N LEU A 6 15.97 -18.55 47.05
CA LEU A 6 15.12 -17.36 46.86
C LEU A 6 13.68 -17.76 46.52
N GLN A 7 13.50 -18.73 45.61
CA GLN A 7 12.18 -19.20 45.20
C GLN A 7 11.42 -19.82 46.37
N GLN A 8 12.08 -20.64 47.20
CA GLN A 8 11.46 -21.20 48.41
C GLN A 8 11.05 -20.12 49.42
N GLN A 9 11.87 -19.10 49.63
CA GLN A 9 11.53 -17.99 50.52
C GLN A 9 10.35 -17.16 49.99
N LEU A 10 10.30 -16.90 48.68
CA LEU A 10 9.19 -16.18 48.04
C LEU A 10 7.90 -16.99 48.09
N MET A 11 7.95 -18.30 47.86
CA MET A 11 6.78 -19.18 48.00
C MET A 11 6.29 -19.24 49.45
N ALA A 12 7.19 -19.32 50.43
CA ALA A 12 6.82 -19.29 51.84
C ALA A 12 6.16 -17.96 52.23
N ALA A 13 6.70 -16.84 51.75
CA ALA A 13 6.13 -15.51 51.98
C ALA A 13 4.77 -15.33 51.31
N ALA A 14 4.61 -15.78 50.06
CA ALA A 14 3.35 -15.71 49.33
C ALA A 14 2.25 -16.57 49.96
N LYS A 15 2.61 -17.75 50.50
CA LYS A 15 1.68 -18.64 51.19
C LYS A 15 1.28 -18.13 52.58
N ALA A 16 2.15 -17.36 53.24
CA ALA A 16 1.87 -16.72 54.52
C ALA A 16 1.10 -15.39 54.38
N ALA A 17 1.06 -14.80 53.19
CA ALA A 17 0.26 -13.62 52.92
C ALA A 17 -1.24 -13.99 52.93
N VAL A 18 -2.01 -13.32 53.78
CA VAL A 18 -3.47 -13.43 53.82
C VAL A 18 -4.03 -13.08 52.43
N PRO A 19 -5.02 -13.83 51.89
CA PRO A 19 -5.69 -13.48 50.64
C PRO A 19 -6.27 -12.08 50.77
N ASN A 20 -5.59 -11.10 50.19
CA ASN A 20 -6.02 -9.73 50.20
C ASN A 20 -6.73 -9.47 48.87
N ASP A 21 -8.06 -9.39 48.91
CA ASP A 21 -8.89 -8.98 47.76
C ASP A 21 -8.61 -7.54 47.31
N HIS A 22 -7.82 -6.79 48.09
CA HIS A 22 -7.40 -5.45 47.73
C HIS A 22 -6.23 -5.49 46.73
N VAL A 23 -6.57 -5.79 45.48
CA VAL A 23 -5.68 -5.53 44.35
C VAL A 23 -5.45 -4.02 44.31
N PRO A 24 -4.18 -3.54 44.23
CA PRO A 24 -3.95 -2.10 44.17
C PRO A 24 -4.71 -1.53 42.98
N TYR A 25 -5.53 -0.49 43.22
CA TYR A 25 -6.30 0.21 42.19
C TYR A 25 -5.43 0.61 40.97
N ALA A 26 -4.12 0.77 41.15
CA ALA A 26 -3.16 1.00 40.08
C ALA A 26 -3.06 -0.17 39.06
N PHE A 27 -3.26 -1.42 39.48
CA PHE A 27 -3.32 -2.58 38.60
C PHE A 27 -4.62 -2.60 37.81
N GLU A 28 -5.75 -2.41 38.48
CA GLU A 28 -7.06 -2.28 37.82
C GLU A 28 -7.04 -1.16 36.80
N LYS A 29 -6.51 0.02 37.17
CA LYS A 29 -6.39 1.16 36.28
C LYS A 29 -5.50 0.86 35.06
N ARG A 30 -4.38 0.15 35.24
CA ARG A 30 -3.51 -0.27 34.13
C ARG A 30 -4.18 -1.29 33.21
N ILE A 31 -5.01 -2.18 33.74
CA ILE A 31 -5.79 -3.14 32.95
C ILE A 31 -6.92 -2.43 32.21
N MET A 32 -7.68 -1.57 32.89
CA MET A 32 -8.73 -0.76 32.29
C MET A 32 -8.18 0.14 31.18
N GLU A 33 -7.01 0.77 31.35
CA GLU A 33 -6.34 1.54 30.29
C GLU A 33 -5.96 0.66 29.09
N ARG A 34 -5.48 -0.56 29.31
CA ARG A 34 -5.13 -1.50 28.23
C ARG A 34 -6.36 -2.10 27.53
N LEU A 35 -7.49 -2.23 28.23
CA LEU A 35 -8.76 -2.66 27.65
C LEU A 35 -9.50 -1.52 26.94
N THR A 36 -9.35 -0.28 27.43
CA THR A 36 -9.97 0.91 26.85
C THR A 36 -9.18 1.45 25.68
N ALA A 37 -7.86 1.21 25.63
CA ALA A 37 -7.07 1.39 24.42
C ALA A 37 -7.70 0.51 23.33
N PRO A 38 -8.28 1.10 22.27
CA PRO A 38 -8.94 0.32 21.24
C PRO A 38 -7.86 -0.51 20.55
N LEU A 39 -7.77 -1.78 20.92
CA LEU A 39 -7.08 -2.84 20.18
C LEU A 39 -7.86 -3.19 18.90
N THR A 40 -8.57 -2.22 18.32
CA THR A 40 -9.00 -2.28 16.95
C THR A 40 -7.75 -2.07 16.11
N VAL A 41 -6.94 -3.14 15.97
CA VAL A 41 -6.18 -3.32 14.75
C VAL A 41 -7.20 -3.12 13.66
N ASP A 42 -7.08 -2.02 12.94
CA ASP A 42 -8.03 -1.66 11.90
C ASP A 42 -7.83 -2.68 10.78
N VAL A 43 -8.54 -3.81 10.90
CA VAL A 43 -8.52 -4.93 9.94
C VAL A 43 -8.90 -4.39 8.58
N TRP A 44 -9.70 -3.32 8.54
CA TRP A 44 -10.09 -2.64 7.32
C TRP A 44 -8.94 -1.78 6.76
N ALA A 45 -8.19 -1.06 7.59
CA ALA A 45 -6.96 -0.41 7.12
C ALA A 45 -5.94 -1.43 6.60
N LEU A 46 -5.81 -2.59 7.25
CA LEU A 46 -4.90 -3.64 6.82
C LEU A 46 -5.34 -4.22 5.47
N TRP A 47 -6.62 -4.60 5.34
CA TRP A 47 -7.18 -5.11 4.08
C TRP A 47 -7.13 -4.09 2.95
N GLY A 48 -7.44 -2.83 3.24
CA GLY A 48 -7.36 -1.73 2.29
C GLY A 48 -5.95 -1.55 1.75
N ASN A 49 -4.94 -1.60 2.63
CA ASN A 49 -3.54 -1.50 2.23
C ASN A 49 -3.07 -2.68 1.35
N TRP A 50 -3.56 -3.90 1.61
CA TRP A 50 -3.29 -5.06 0.76
C TRP A 50 -3.98 -4.98 -0.59
N LEU A 51 -5.23 -4.51 -0.65
CA LEU A 51 -5.94 -4.26 -1.90
C LEU A 51 -5.22 -3.20 -2.75
N TRP A 52 -4.78 -2.11 -2.10
CA TRP A 52 -4.06 -1.04 -2.76
C TRP A 52 -2.73 -1.51 -3.35
N ARG A 53 -1.99 -2.41 -2.67
CA ARG A 53 -0.75 -2.98 -3.22
C ARG A 53 -0.92 -3.69 -4.55
N ALA A 54 -2.10 -4.25 -4.84
CA ALA A 54 -2.39 -4.90 -6.13
C ALA A 54 -2.91 -3.91 -7.20
N VAL A 55 -3.67 -2.89 -6.78
CA VAL A 55 -4.24 -1.88 -7.68
C VAL A 55 -3.17 -0.90 -8.17
N THR A 56 -2.24 -0.49 -7.31
CA THR A 56 -1.18 0.47 -7.65
C THR A 56 -0.33 0.07 -8.87
N PRO A 57 0.19 -1.16 -9.01
CA PRO A 57 0.96 -1.53 -10.20
C PRO A 57 0.09 -1.56 -11.46
N CYS A 58 -1.15 -2.04 -11.37
CA CYS A 58 -2.08 -2.06 -12.52
C CYS A 58 -2.42 -0.64 -13.00
N ALA A 59 -2.81 0.24 -12.07
CA ALA A 59 -3.10 1.64 -12.37
C ALA A 59 -1.87 2.38 -12.91
N SER A 60 -0.67 2.08 -12.39
CA SER A 60 0.58 2.66 -12.89
C SER A 60 0.85 2.27 -14.34
N VAL A 61 0.68 0.99 -14.71
CA VAL A 61 0.89 0.53 -16.10
C VAL A 61 -0.13 1.19 -17.02
N MET A 62 -1.41 1.25 -16.62
CA MET A 62 -2.44 1.92 -17.40
C MET A 62 -2.15 3.42 -17.61
N ALA A 63 -1.68 4.10 -16.56
CA ALA A 63 -1.30 5.50 -16.65
C ALA A 63 -0.13 5.72 -17.61
N VAL A 64 0.92 4.89 -17.52
CA VAL A 64 2.08 4.97 -18.43
C VAL A 64 1.65 4.77 -19.88
N LEU A 65 0.82 3.76 -20.16
CA LEU A 65 0.32 3.51 -21.51
C LEU A 65 -0.60 4.63 -22.01
N GLY A 66 -1.47 5.16 -21.15
CA GLY A 66 -2.35 6.28 -21.49
C GLY A 66 -1.56 7.53 -21.82
N ILE A 67 -0.55 7.87 -21.00
CA ILE A 67 0.36 8.98 -21.26
C ILE A 67 1.10 8.75 -22.58
N TRP A 68 1.58 7.53 -22.82
CA TRP A 68 2.27 7.19 -24.06
C TRP A 68 1.40 7.43 -25.29
N VAL A 69 0.14 6.96 -25.30
CA VAL A 69 -0.80 7.16 -26.40
C VAL A 69 -1.08 8.65 -26.64
N VAL A 70 -1.31 9.42 -25.59
CA VAL A 70 -1.55 10.87 -25.70
C VAL A 70 -0.32 11.58 -26.26
N VAL A 71 0.87 11.22 -25.81
CA VAL A 71 2.12 11.76 -26.34
C VAL A 71 2.30 11.37 -27.81
N THR A 72 2.08 10.11 -28.20
CA THR A 72 2.23 9.70 -29.61
C THR A 72 1.23 10.37 -30.54
N MET A 73 -0.03 10.54 -30.10
CA MET A 73 -1.04 11.23 -30.91
C MET A 73 -0.79 12.74 -31.00
N HIS A 74 -0.19 13.36 -29.98
CA HIS A 74 0.21 14.77 -30.06
C HIS A 74 1.42 14.99 -30.96
N ASN A 75 2.30 13.98 -31.08
CA ASN A 75 3.49 14.04 -31.93
C ASN A 75 3.23 13.56 -33.36
N GLU A 76 2.04 13.03 -33.69
CA GLU A 76 1.67 12.89 -35.10
C GLU A 76 1.44 14.29 -35.67
N PRO A 77 2.26 14.72 -36.65
CA PRO A 77 2.00 15.96 -37.33
C PRO A 77 0.70 15.77 -38.11
N GLU A 78 -0.29 16.57 -37.74
CA GLU A 78 -1.55 16.89 -38.41
C GLU A 78 -1.72 16.34 -39.86
N PRO A 79 -2.95 15.95 -40.26
CA PRO A 79 -3.29 15.33 -41.56
C PRO A 79 -2.84 16.10 -42.83
N GLN A 80 -2.23 17.28 -42.70
CA GLN A 80 -1.49 17.97 -43.76
C GLN A 80 -0.45 17.06 -44.44
N ASN A 81 0.18 16.13 -43.70
CA ASN A 81 1.14 15.19 -44.31
C ASN A 81 0.48 14.12 -45.19
N LEU A 82 -0.79 13.79 -44.95
CA LEU A 82 -1.49 12.75 -45.72
C LEU A 82 -1.96 13.30 -47.06
N GLU A 83 -2.54 14.51 -47.08
CA GLU A 83 -2.84 15.18 -48.35
C GLU A 83 -1.57 15.49 -49.14
N GLN A 84 -0.52 16.02 -48.49
CA GLN A 84 0.76 16.26 -49.17
C GLN A 84 1.44 14.97 -49.64
N ALA A 85 1.35 13.87 -48.90
CA ALA A 85 1.90 12.58 -49.34
C ALA A 85 1.13 11.99 -50.52
N ILE A 86 -0.20 12.15 -50.54
CA ILE A 86 -1.03 11.74 -51.66
C ILE A 86 -0.73 12.60 -52.89
N GLU A 87 -0.67 13.92 -52.74
CA GLU A 87 -0.37 14.86 -53.84
C GLU A 87 1.02 14.62 -54.43
N ASN A 88 2.04 14.42 -53.57
CA ASN A 88 3.40 14.08 -54.02
C ASN A 88 3.47 12.72 -54.73
N THR A 89 2.71 11.73 -54.27
CA THR A 89 2.66 10.39 -54.89
C THR A 89 2.00 10.44 -56.27
N ILE A 90 0.95 11.26 -56.43
CA ILE A 90 0.28 11.45 -57.72
C ILE A 90 1.19 12.21 -58.69
N MET A 91 1.87 13.28 -58.24
CA MET A 91 2.79 14.06 -59.06
C MET A 91 4.01 13.23 -59.51
N SER A 92 4.59 12.44 -58.61
CA SER A 92 5.69 11.52 -58.94
C SER A 92 5.25 10.33 -59.82
N GLY A 93 3.97 9.96 -59.78
CA GLY A 93 3.41 8.89 -60.61
C GLY A 93 3.23 9.30 -62.06
N ASP A 94 2.93 10.58 -62.32
CA ASP A 94 2.75 11.13 -63.66
C ASP A 94 4.10 11.34 -64.39
N ASP A 95 5.13 11.79 -63.65
CA ASP A 95 6.49 11.97 -64.20
C ASP A 95 7.14 10.65 -64.68
N VAL A 96 6.75 9.50 -64.11
CA VAL A 96 7.27 8.16 -64.51
C VAL A 96 6.48 7.56 -65.68
N ALA A 97 5.27 8.04 -65.95
CA ALA A 97 4.43 7.54 -67.05
C ALA A 97 4.66 8.29 -68.38
N GLY A 98 5.49 9.34 -68.38
CA GLY A 98 5.77 10.20 -69.53
C GLY A 98 7.07 9.90 -70.31
N GLU A 99 7.85 8.89 -69.92
CA GLU A 99 9.04 8.41 -70.69
C GLU A 99 8.73 7.20 -71.58
#